data_AF-A0A1D9QBI3-F1
#
_entry.id   AF-A0A1D9QBI3-F1
#
_cell.length_a   1.000
_cell.length_b   1.000
_cell.length_c   1.000
_cell.angle_alpha   90.00
_cell.angle_beta   90.00
_cell.angle_gamma   90.00
#
_symmetry.space_group_name_H-M   'P 1'
#
loop_
_entity.id
_entity.type
_entity.pdbx_description
1 polymer ?
#
loop_
_entity_poly.entity_id
_entity_poly.type
_entity_poly.pdbx_seq_one_letter_code
_entity_poly.pdbx_strand_id
1 'polypeptide(L)'
;MSNITLQPVGLFDASKRYWAQRIDTTAMLRFKEVTYNLPPDFTSYITFGGGSQYFPRGTRTYYPPAAATTLFANYKTIIELRLKFEKDVFPTYARLRELFHNYATEAHDHYEQVLNILGTLRASILATNTHSTADLENLRTIVDVRVDLSSRMKENANYLVDSLQGISRSLPACIDNINKSVADLNVFCVFTADEQKKISNPNTINITGFAEKYALVKLMYAPVASVITENSQAVVNEIGPAITEMQEELSRWDNITLDLTSILSLITKEEAATVQILAKLDNAQILQKWQELGDIVIQAENS
;
A
#
# COMPACT_ATOMS: atom_id res chain seq x y z
N MET A 1 5.30 36.07 -7.43
CA MET A 1 6.01 35.31 -6.38
C MET A 1 5.16 34.07 -6.12
N SER A 2 5.74 32.88 -6.01
CA SER A 2 4.99 31.74 -5.48
C SER A 2 4.46 32.14 -4.10
N ASN A 3 3.19 31.84 -3.82
CA ASN A 3 2.64 32.03 -2.48
C ASN A 3 3.19 30.91 -1.59
N ILE A 4 4.45 31.03 -1.16
CA ILE A 4 5.06 30.14 -0.17
C ILE A 4 4.15 30.16 1.06
N THR A 5 3.75 28.99 1.56
CA THR A 5 2.89 28.87 2.72
C THR A 5 3.44 27.88 3.73
N LEU A 6 3.15 28.10 5.01
CA LEU A 6 3.37 27.09 6.05
C LEU A 6 2.12 26.25 6.29
N GLN A 7 1.08 26.33 5.47
CA GLN A 7 -0.18 25.60 5.72
C GLN A 7 -0.10 24.13 5.27
N PRO A 8 -0.72 23.17 6.00
CA PRO A 8 -0.88 21.78 5.58
C PRO A 8 -1.97 21.62 4.52
N VAL A 9 -1.83 22.29 3.39
CA VAL A 9 -2.91 22.35 2.39
C VAL A 9 -3.19 20.95 1.83
N GLY A 10 -4.44 20.51 1.94
CA GLY A 10 -4.94 19.29 1.31
C GLY A 10 -4.70 18.00 2.09
N LEU A 11 -4.07 18.02 3.27
CA LEU A 11 -3.82 16.80 4.05
C LEU A 11 -5.09 16.15 4.62
N PHE A 12 -6.21 16.89 4.67
CA PHE A 12 -7.52 16.38 5.04
C PHE A 12 -8.62 16.90 4.10
N ASP A 13 -9.68 16.11 3.96
CA ASP A 13 -10.84 16.46 3.14
C ASP A 13 -11.86 17.31 3.92
N ALA A 14 -12.94 17.72 3.24
CA ALA A 14 -14.04 18.47 3.87
C ALA A 14 -14.72 17.71 5.02
N SER A 15 -14.64 16.38 5.02
CA SER A 15 -15.15 15.48 6.05
C SER A 15 -14.13 15.20 7.16
N LYS A 16 -13.02 15.94 7.21
CA LYS A 16 -11.96 15.79 8.23
C LYS A 16 -11.29 14.43 8.22
N ARG A 17 -11.29 13.75 7.07
CA ARG A 17 -10.56 12.50 6.88
C ARG A 17 -9.21 12.79 6.26
N TYR A 18 -8.18 12.09 6.70
CA TYR A 18 -6.88 12.05 6.01
C TYR A 18 -6.76 10.79 5.14
N TRP A 19 -5.68 10.70 4.36
CA TRP A 19 -5.51 9.66 3.33
C TRP A 19 -5.75 8.24 3.84
N ALA A 20 -5.29 7.89 5.06
CA ALA A 20 -5.40 6.51 5.56
C ALA A 20 -6.84 6.09 5.90
N GLN A 21 -7.76 7.06 6.04
CA GLN A 21 -9.19 6.83 6.24
C GLN A 21 -9.96 6.81 4.92
N ARG A 22 -9.31 7.20 3.81
CA ARG A 22 -9.89 7.18 2.45
C ARG A 22 -9.50 5.92 1.68
N ILE A 23 -8.46 5.21 2.11
CA ILE A 23 -8.03 3.95 1.51
C ILE A 23 -8.67 2.77 2.26
N ASP A 24 -9.46 1.97 1.54
CA ASP A 24 -9.89 0.65 2.02
C ASP A 24 -8.78 -0.37 1.77
N THR A 25 -8.53 -1.24 2.75
CA THR A 25 -7.51 -2.31 2.69
C THR A 25 -8.10 -3.70 2.90
N THR A 26 -9.43 -3.80 2.96
CA THR A 26 -10.16 -5.02 3.33
C THR A 26 -9.87 -6.16 2.34
N ALA A 27 -9.93 -5.90 1.04
CA ALA A 27 -9.65 -6.93 0.03
C ALA A 27 -8.17 -7.32 0.04
N MET A 28 -7.25 -6.36 0.23
CA MET A 28 -5.81 -6.67 0.35
C MET A 28 -5.51 -7.59 1.54
N LEU A 29 -6.13 -7.34 2.70
CA LEU A 29 -6.00 -8.17 3.89
C LEU A 29 -6.59 -9.56 3.68
N ARG A 30 -7.81 -9.65 3.13
CA ARG A 30 -8.45 -10.94 2.84
C ARG A 30 -7.66 -11.75 1.81
N PHE A 31 -7.14 -11.10 0.77
CA PHE A 31 -6.28 -11.73 -0.23
C PHE A 31 -5.06 -12.38 0.40
N LYS A 32 -4.41 -11.68 1.34
CA LYS A 32 -3.28 -12.23 2.09
C LYS A 32 -3.64 -13.53 2.81
N GLU A 33 -4.78 -13.56 3.49
CA GLU A 33 -5.26 -14.73 4.23
C GLU A 33 -5.58 -15.92 3.31
N VAL A 34 -6.36 -15.70 2.25
CA VAL A 34 -6.83 -16.79 1.38
C VAL A 34 -5.71 -17.40 0.54
N THR A 35 -4.67 -16.63 0.24
CA THR A 35 -3.54 -17.07 -0.59
C THR A 35 -2.40 -17.71 0.20
N TYR A 36 -2.48 -17.72 1.54
CA TYR A 36 -1.37 -18.15 2.41
C TYR A 36 -0.90 -19.60 2.14
N ASN A 37 -1.85 -20.51 1.93
CA ASN A 37 -1.58 -21.94 1.71
C ASN A 37 -1.67 -22.36 0.24
N LEU A 38 -1.49 -21.43 -0.70
CA LEU A 38 -1.53 -21.79 -2.10
C LEU A 38 -0.35 -22.71 -2.48
N PRO A 39 -0.61 -23.77 -3.25
CA PRO A 39 0.45 -24.65 -3.73
C PRO A 39 1.17 -23.99 -4.92
N PRO A 40 2.49 -23.78 -4.87
CA PRO A 40 3.25 -23.16 -5.96
C PRO A 40 3.50 -24.11 -7.15
N ASP A 41 3.29 -25.40 -6.96
CA ASP A 41 3.45 -26.42 -8.00
C ASP A 41 2.53 -27.63 -7.73
N PHE A 42 2.48 -28.55 -8.70
CA PHE A 42 1.66 -29.75 -8.61
C PHE A 42 2.06 -30.66 -7.45
N THR A 43 3.37 -30.76 -7.14
CA THR A 43 3.87 -31.61 -6.04
C THR A 43 3.38 -31.08 -4.69
N SER A 44 3.47 -29.77 -4.47
CA SER A 44 2.93 -29.10 -3.29
C SER A 44 1.41 -29.25 -3.22
N TYR A 45 0.71 -29.14 -4.35
CA TYR A 45 -0.74 -29.35 -4.39
C TYR A 45 -1.15 -30.75 -3.94
N ILE A 46 -0.49 -31.79 -4.47
CA ILE A 46 -0.70 -33.18 -4.05
C ILE A 46 -0.36 -33.36 -2.56
N THR A 47 0.72 -32.76 -2.09
CA THR A 47 1.18 -32.92 -0.71
C THR A 47 0.24 -32.24 0.28
N PHE A 48 -0.09 -30.96 0.06
CA PHE A 48 -0.92 -30.15 0.96
C PHE A 48 -2.39 -30.58 0.94
N GLY A 49 -2.90 -31.01 -0.22
CA GLY A 49 -4.27 -31.52 -0.35
C GLY A 49 -4.46 -32.96 0.15
N GLY A 50 -3.41 -33.66 0.58
CA GLY A 50 -3.51 -35.07 0.95
C GLY A 50 -3.73 -36.01 -0.24
N GLY A 51 -3.35 -35.57 -1.44
CA GLY A 51 -3.42 -36.36 -2.68
C GLY A 51 -2.35 -37.42 -2.80
N SER A 52 -1.33 -37.44 -1.93
CA SER A 52 -0.24 -38.43 -1.98
C SER A 52 -0.75 -39.87 -1.91
N GLN A 53 -1.92 -40.11 -1.33
CA GLN A 53 -2.57 -41.43 -1.30
C GLN A 53 -3.00 -41.95 -2.69
N TYR A 54 -3.12 -41.06 -3.68
CA TYR A 54 -3.49 -41.42 -5.06
C TYR A 54 -2.29 -41.86 -5.90
N PHE A 55 -1.07 -41.78 -5.36
CA PHE A 55 0.15 -42.13 -6.07
C PHE A 55 0.94 -43.18 -5.26
N PRO A 56 1.42 -44.27 -5.88
CA PRO A 56 2.18 -45.30 -5.19
C PRO A 56 3.43 -44.74 -4.49
N ARG A 57 3.79 -45.29 -3.33
CA ARG A 57 5.04 -44.95 -2.63
C ARG A 57 6.24 -45.37 -3.50
N GLY A 58 7.01 -44.38 -3.98
CA GLY A 58 8.29 -44.64 -4.68
C GLY A 58 8.48 -43.87 -5.99
N THR A 59 7.42 -43.34 -6.59
CA THR A 59 7.48 -42.51 -7.81
C THR A 59 7.08 -41.07 -7.49
N ARG A 60 8.07 -40.18 -7.30
CA ARG A 60 7.84 -38.74 -7.06
C ARG A 60 7.77 -37.91 -8.36
N THR A 61 7.65 -38.55 -9.50
CA THR A 61 7.52 -37.86 -10.79
C THR A 61 6.04 -37.87 -11.18
N TYR A 62 5.41 -36.71 -11.08
CA TYR A 62 4.05 -36.47 -11.56
C TYR A 62 4.11 -35.95 -12.99
N TYR A 63 3.09 -36.26 -13.80
CA TYR A 63 2.96 -35.76 -15.16
C TYR A 63 1.69 -34.91 -15.31
N PRO A 64 1.64 -33.74 -14.64
CA PRO A 64 0.46 -32.90 -14.71
C PRO A 64 0.22 -32.39 -16.14
N PRO A 65 -1.05 -32.22 -16.56
CA PRO A 65 -1.35 -31.60 -17.85
C PRO A 65 -0.80 -30.16 -17.90
N ALA A 66 -0.49 -29.66 -19.09
CA ALA A 66 0.10 -28.33 -19.27
C ALA A 66 -0.73 -27.19 -18.63
N ALA A 67 -2.06 -27.31 -18.66
CA ALA A 67 -2.96 -26.36 -18.00
C ALA A 67 -2.80 -26.38 -16.47
N ALA A 68 -2.57 -27.54 -15.84
CA ALA A 68 -2.26 -27.61 -14.41
C ALA A 68 -0.89 -26.97 -14.10
N THR A 69 0.14 -27.22 -14.92
CA THR A 69 1.44 -26.54 -14.77
C THR A 69 1.30 -25.03 -14.83
N THR A 70 0.49 -24.52 -15.76
CA THR A 70 0.21 -23.08 -15.90
C THR A 70 -0.57 -22.53 -14.71
N LEU A 71 -1.59 -23.25 -14.23
CA LEU A 71 -2.36 -22.88 -13.04
C LEU A 71 -1.45 -22.67 -11.82
N PHE A 72 -0.61 -23.66 -11.50
CA PHE A 72 0.25 -23.57 -10.31
C PHE A 72 1.39 -22.55 -10.46
N ALA A 73 1.90 -22.33 -11.68
CA ALA A 73 2.82 -21.24 -11.94
C ALA A 73 2.19 -19.86 -11.62
N ASN A 74 0.91 -19.65 -11.93
CA ASN A 74 0.20 -18.43 -11.57
C ASN A 74 -0.09 -18.35 -10.06
N TYR A 75 -0.36 -19.49 -9.38
CA TYR A 75 -0.43 -19.49 -7.92
C TYR A 75 0.90 -19.10 -7.28
N LYS A 76 2.03 -19.54 -7.83
CA LYS A 76 3.34 -19.09 -7.38
C LYS A 76 3.49 -17.57 -7.50
N THR A 77 3.10 -16.98 -8.63
CA THR A 77 3.11 -15.51 -8.79
C THR A 77 2.17 -14.83 -7.78
N ILE A 78 0.98 -15.38 -7.52
CA ILE A 78 0.07 -14.86 -6.49
C ILE A 78 0.69 -14.90 -5.10
N ILE A 79 1.43 -15.96 -4.75
CA ILE A 79 2.17 -16.06 -3.50
C ILE A 79 3.24 -14.98 -3.40
N GLU A 80 3.97 -14.70 -4.49
CA GLU A 80 4.96 -13.62 -4.57
C GLU A 80 4.30 -12.25 -4.37
N LEU A 81 3.12 -12.01 -4.97
CA LEU A 81 2.34 -10.78 -4.78
C LEU A 81 1.82 -10.63 -3.34
N ARG A 82 1.34 -11.72 -2.71
CA ARG A 82 1.02 -11.73 -1.28
C ARG A 82 2.22 -11.33 -0.43
N LEU A 83 3.40 -11.90 -0.70
CA LEU A 83 4.62 -11.55 0.04
C LEU A 83 4.98 -10.08 -0.14
N LYS A 84 4.73 -9.49 -1.30
CA LYS A 84 4.88 -8.05 -1.52
C LYS A 84 3.91 -7.23 -0.67
N PHE A 85 2.66 -7.66 -0.51
CA PHE A 85 1.76 -7.03 0.45
C PHE A 85 2.29 -7.09 1.89
N GLU A 86 2.74 -8.26 2.32
CA GLU A 86 3.22 -8.50 3.68
C GLU A 86 4.49 -7.76 4.04
N LYS A 87 5.44 -7.68 3.10
CA LYS A 87 6.78 -7.15 3.35
C LYS A 87 6.94 -5.69 2.98
N ASP A 88 6.13 -5.22 2.02
CA ASP A 88 6.27 -3.86 1.47
C ASP A 88 5.03 -3.03 1.76
N VAL A 89 3.86 -3.40 1.23
CA VAL A 89 2.66 -2.56 1.26
C VAL A 89 2.20 -2.26 2.69
N PHE A 90 1.92 -3.29 3.50
CA PHE A 90 1.40 -3.06 4.86
C PHE A 90 2.41 -2.39 5.80
N PRO A 91 3.70 -2.77 5.83
CA PRO A 91 4.69 -2.06 6.63
C PRO A 91 4.87 -0.60 6.21
N THR A 92 4.91 -0.29 4.91
CA THR A 92 5.00 1.08 4.42
C THR A 92 3.75 1.88 4.77
N TYR A 93 2.56 1.29 4.63
CA TYR A 93 1.30 1.93 5.02
C TYR A 93 1.31 2.30 6.52
N ALA A 94 1.75 1.39 7.39
CA ALA A 94 1.86 1.65 8.83
C ALA A 94 2.88 2.77 9.13
N ARG A 95 4.05 2.75 8.47
CA ARG A 95 5.07 3.80 8.62
C ARG A 95 4.58 5.17 8.15
N LEU A 96 3.81 5.23 7.06
CA LEU A 96 3.20 6.49 6.61
C LEU A 96 2.22 7.03 7.64
N ARG A 97 1.43 6.18 8.30
CA ARG A 97 0.52 6.62 9.37
C ARG A 97 1.29 7.21 10.56
N GLU A 98 2.36 6.53 10.98
CA GLU A 98 3.24 7.00 12.05
C GLU A 98 3.90 8.35 11.70
N LEU A 99 4.44 8.48 10.49
CA LEU A 99 5.05 9.72 10.01
C LEU A 99 4.03 10.87 9.92
N PHE A 100 2.82 10.59 9.42
CA PHE A 100 1.74 11.56 9.37
C PHE A 100 1.34 12.02 10.78
N HIS A 101 1.23 11.09 11.73
CA HIS A 101 0.97 11.41 13.13
C HIS A 101 2.08 12.31 13.70
N ASN A 102 3.35 11.89 13.56
CA ASN A 102 4.48 12.65 14.09
C ASN A 102 4.54 14.06 13.51
N TYR A 103 4.22 14.22 12.21
CA TYR A 103 4.14 15.52 11.57
C TYR A 103 2.99 16.38 12.11
N ALA A 104 1.80 15.80 12.28
CA ALA A 104 0.66 16.52 12.85
C ALA A 104 0.91 16.95 14.29
N THR A 105 1.48 16.08 15.13
CA THR A 105 1.77 16.35 16.54
C THR A 105 2.92 17.34 16.70
N GLU A 106 4.03 17.22 15.96
CA GLU A 106 5.09 18.23 15.97
C GLU A 106 4.53 19.60 15.56
N ALA A 107 3.68 19.62 14.53
CA ALA A 107 3.11 20.86 14.04
C ALA A 107 2.16 21.49 15.07
N HIS A 108 1.38 20.65 15.76
CA HIS A 108 0.51 21.03 16.86
C HIS A 108 1.30 21.54 18.07
N ASP A 109 2.44 20.97 18.43
CA ASP A 109 3.16 21.35 19.64
C ASP A 109 3.93 22.68 19.50
N HIS A 110 4.35 23.03 18.27
CA HIS A 110 5.21 24.20 18.03
C HIS A 110 4.52 25.39 17.34
N TYR A 111 3.23 25.32 16.99
CA TYR A 111 2.61 26.38 16.18
C TYR A 111 2.57 27.74 16.89
N GLU A 112 2.30 27.81 18.20
CA GLU A 112 2.27 29.10 18.92
C GLU A 112 3.63 29.77 18.91
N GLN A 113 4.68 28.96 19.08
CA GLN A 113 6.07 29.41 19.02
C GLN A 113 6.41 29.96 17.64
N VAL A 114 6.04 29.26 16.56
CA VAL A 114 6.26 29.73 15.18
C VAL A 114 5.56 31.08 14.95
N LEU A 115 4.32 31.24 15.41
CA LEU A 115 3.57 32.49 15.25
C LEU A 115 4.21 33.66 16.00
N ASN A 116 4.67 33.40 17.23
CA ASN A 116 5.37 34.40 18.02
C ASN A 116 6.68 34.84 17.35
N ILE A 117 7.44 33.88 16.82
CA ILE A 117 8.68 34.16 16.06
C ILE A 117 8.35 35.02 14.82
N LEU A 118 7.38 34.62 14.00
CA LEU A 118 6.99 35.36 12.80
C LEU A 118 6.47 36.78 13.14
N GLY A 119 5.71 36.91 14.24
CA GLY A 119 5.22 38.20 14.73
C GLY A 119 6.37 39.13 15.18
N THR A 120 7.34 38.58 15.90
CA THR A 120 8.53 39.31 16.36
C THR A 120 9.38 39.78 15.18
N LEU A 121 9.66 38.88 14.23
CA LEU A 121 10.40 39.21 13.00
C LEU A 121 9.69 40.32 12.21
N ARG A 122 8.37 40.24 12.07
CA ARG A 122 7.56 41.27 11.40
C ARG A 122 7.66 42.62 12.10
N ALA A 123 7.55 42.65 13.43
CA ALA A 123 7.64 43.89 14.20
C ALA A 123 9.01 44.55 14.07
N SER A 124 10.11 43.79 14.20
CA SER A 124 11.48 44.29 14.06
C SER A 124 11.76 44.85 12.65
N ILE A 125 11.32 44.15 11.62
CA ILE A 125 11.47 44.58 10.24
C ILE A 125 10.74 45.90 9.97
N LEU A 126 9.50 46.03 10.44
CA LEU A 126 8.69 47.24 10.25
C LEU A 126 9.25 48.45 11.01
N ALA A 127 9.84 48.23 12.19
CA ALA A 127 10.35 49.30 13.03
C ALA A 127 11.74 49.78 12.63
N THR A 128 12.67 48.85 12.36
CA THR A 128 14.10 49.16 12.25
C THR A 128 14.78 48.54 11.02
N ASN A 129 14.04 47.82 10.16
CA ASN A 129 14.60 47.06 9.04
C ASN A 129 15.73 46.08 9.44
N THR A 130 15.66 45.56 10.68
CA THR A 130 16.56 44.55 11.24
C THR A 130 15.75 43.33 11.67
N HIS A 131 16.45 42.22 11.98
CA HIS A 131 15.84 40.99 12.46
C HIS A 131 16.71 40.34 13.54
N SER A 132 16.12 39.43 14.31
CA SER A 132 16.79 38.67 15.38
C SER A 132 17.35 37.36 14.82
N THR A 133 18.68 37.17 14.90
CA THR A 133 19.34 35.93 14.48
C THR A 133 18.89 34.74 15.34
N ALA A 134 18.63 34.95 16.64
CA ALA A 134 18.15 33.89 17.52
C ALA A 134 16.73 33.40 17.14
N ASP A 135 15.84 34.33 16.77
CA ASP A 135 14.51 33.98 16.31
C ASP A 135 14.53 33.25 14.96
N LEU A 136 15.42 33.68 14.05
CA LEU A 136 15.65 32.96 12.80
C LEU A 136 16.18 31.54 13.02
N GLU A 137 17.13 31.34 13.92
CA GLU A 137 17.67 30.02 14.23
C GLU A 137 16.65 29.09 14.92
N ASN A 138 15.79 29.65 15.78
CA ASN A 138 14.67 28.92 16.36
C ASN A 138 13.67 28.48 15.28
N LEU A 139 13.31 29.39 14.36
CA LEU A 139 12.44 29.06 13.23
C LEU A 139 13.08 28.00 12.33
N ARG A 140 14.38 28.11 12.09
CA ARG A 140 15.16 27.14 11.31
C ARG A 140 15.02 25.73 11.90
N THR A 141 15.26 25.60 13.20
CA THR A 141 15.21 24.30 13.91
C THR A 141 13.85 23.63 13.74
N ILE A 142 12.76 24.40 13.87
CA ILE A 142 11.39 23.89 13.70
C ILE A 142 11.13 23.48 12.24
N VAL A 143 11.51 24.33 11.28
CA VAL A 143 11.29 24.08 9.85
C VAL A 143 12.13 22.88 9.39
N ASP A 144 13.36 22.71 9.86
CA ASP A 144 14.25 21.60 9.52
C ASP A 144 13.63 20.24 9.90
N VAL A 145 13.04 20.12 11.10
CA VAL A 145 12.35 18.89 11.52
C VAL A 145 11.16 18.58 10.60
N ARG A 146 10.39 19.61 10.20
CA ARG A 146 9.26 19.44 9.27
C ARG A 146 9.71 19.05 7.87
N VAL A 147 10.85 19.56 7.40
CA VAL A 147 11.45 19.15 6.12
C VAL A 147 11.81 17.66 6.15
N ASP A 148 12.43 17.15 7.23
CA ASP A 148 12.74 15.72 7.37
C ASP A 148 11.47 14.86 7.31
N LEU A 149 10.47 15.18 8.12
CA LEU A 149 9.22 14.42 8.19
C LEU A 149 8.46 14.43 6.84
N SER A 150 8.34 15.59 6.20
CA SER A 150 7.67 15.71 4.89
C SER A 150 8.42 14.97 3.79
N SER A 151 9.76 15.00 3.80
CA SER A 151 10.60 14.26 2.84
C SER A 151 10.43 12.74 3.01
N ARG A 152 10.41 12.26 4.26
CA ARG A 152 10.17 10.84 4.56
C ARG A 152 8.75 10.40 4.19
N MET A 153 7.75 11.27 4.38
CA MET A 153 6.38 11.03 3.90
C MET A 153 6.35 10.84 2.39
N LYS A 154 6.95 11.78 1.64
CA LYS A 154 7.08 11.70 0.18
C LYS A 154 7.74 10.41 -0.28
N GLU A 155 8.91 10.06 0.28
CA GLU A 155 9.65 8.85 -0.10
C GLU A 155 8.83 7.57 0.11
N ASN A 156 8.17 7.45 1.28
CA ASN A 156 7.36 6.27 1.59
C ASN A 156 6.07 6.23 0.75
N ALA A 157 5.46 7.38 0.45
CA ALA A 157 4.30 7.46 -0.42
C ALA A 157 4.65 7.00 -1.84
N ASN A 158 5.79 7.47 -2.38
CA ASN A 158 6.27 7.02 -3.67
C ASN A 158 6.55 5.51 -3.70
N TYR A 159 7.24 4.98 -2.68
CA TYR A 159 7.50 3.54 -2.56
C TYR A 159 6.21 2.70 -2.52
N LEU A 160 5.18 3.19 -1.81
CA LEU A 160 3.88 2.54 -1.74
C LEU A 160 3.18 2.54 -3.11
N VAL A 161 3.18 3.68 -3.81
CA VAL A 161 2.64 3.78 -5.18
C VAL A 161 3.32 2.79 -6.11
N ASP A 162 4.65 2.74 -6.13
CA ASP A 162 5.41 1.80 -6.96
C ASP A 162 5.09 0.33 -6.63
N SER A 163 4.94 0.04 -5.34
CA SER A 163 4.58 -1.29 -4.86
C SER A 163 3.21 -1.73 -5.36
N LEU A 164 2.20 -0.88 -5.16
CA LEU A 164 0.82 -1.10 -5.57
C LEU A 164 0.69 -1.17 -7.10
N GLN A 165 1.37 -0.31 -7.85
CA GLN A 165 1.38 -0.36 -9.31
C GLN A 165 1.96 -1.68 -9.83
N GLY A 166 3.04 -2.18 -9.21
CA GLY A 166 3.62 -3.48 -9.57
C GLY A 166 2.63 -4.64 -9.38
N ILE A 167 1.83 -4.60 -8.31
CA ILE A 167 0.77 -5.59 -8.06
C ILE A 167 -0.35 -5.41 -9.10
N SER A 168 -0.80 -4.18 -9.33
CA SER A 168 -1.87 -3.84 -10.28
C SER A 168 -1.60 -4.31 -11.71
N ARG A 169 -0.34 -4.32 -12.15
CA ARG A 169 0.05 -4.79 -13.49
C ARG A 169 0.03 -6.32 -13.61
N SER A 170 0.33 -7.02 -12.52
CA SER A 170 0.54 -8.48 -12.54
C SER A 170 -0.74 -9.26 -12.27
N LEU A 171 -1.56 -8.78 -11.32
CA LEU A 171 -2.70 -9.52 -10.81
C LEU A 171 -3.78 -9.82 -11.86
N PRO A 172 -4.18 -8.90 -12.77
CA PRO A 172 -5.15 -9.19 -13.82
C PRO A 172 -4.70 -10.32 -14.76
N ALA A 173 -3.42 -10.32 -15.15
CA ALA A 173 -2.88 -11.38 -16.01
C ALA A 173 -2.90 -12.75 -15.31
N CYS A 174 -2.63 -12.79 -14.00
CA CYS A 174 -2.78 -14.02 -13.23
C CYS A 174 -4.23 -14.52 -13.21
N ILE A 175 -5.20 -13.63 -13.03
CA ILE A 175 -6.64 -13.98 -13.04
C ILE A 175 -7.02 -14.60 -14.39
N ASP A 176 -6.67 -13.95 -15.49
CA ASP A 176 -6.98 -14.43 -16.84
C ASP A 176 -6.36 -15.80 -17.13
N ASN A 177 -5.09 -15.97 -16.77
CA ASN A 177 -4.38 -17.23 -16.96
C ASN A 177 -4.93 -18.37 -16.09
N ILE A 178 -5.35 -18.08 -14.86
CA ILE A 178 -5.99 -19.06 -13.99
C ILE A 178 -7.34 -19.47 -14.58
N ASN A 179 -8.17 -18.52 -14.99
CA ASN A 179 -9.47 -18.79 -15.60
C ASN A 179 -9.34 -19.65 -16.86
N LYS A 180 -8.37 -19.34 -17.74
CA LYS A 180 -8.07 -20.14 -18.92
C LYS A 180 -7.60 -21.55 -18.56
N SER A 181 -6.69 -21.66 -17.59
CA SER A 181 -6.20 -22.96 -17.12
C SER A 181 -7.33 -23.82 -16.55
N VAL A 182 -8.26 -23.21 -15.81
CA VAL A 182 -9.46 -23.89 -15.29
C VAL A 182 -10.38 -24.35 -16.42
N ALA A 183 -10.60 -23.52 -17.44
CA ALA A 183 -11.40 -23.90 -18.60
C ALA A 183 -10.80 -25.11 -19.34
N ASP A 184 -9.49 -25.10 -19.60
CA ASP A 184 -8.78 -26.19 -20.26
C ASP A 184 -8.80 -27.47 -19.39
N LEU A 185 -8.61 -27.33 -18.07
CA LEU A 185 -8.70 -28.43 -17.13
C LEU A 185 -10.13 -28.98 -17.01
N ASN A 186 -11.16 -28.16 -17.13
CA ASN A 186 -12.56 -28.63 -17.10
C ASN A 186 -12.86 -29.54 -18.29
N VAL A 187 -12.23 -29.31 -19.45
CA VAL A 187 -12.30 -30.21 -20.60
C VAL A 187 -11.50 -31.49 -20.35
N PHE A 188 -10.26 -31.36 -19.85
CA PHE A 188 -9.38 -32.50 -19.59
C PHE A 188 -9.91 -33.44 -18.49
N CYS A 189 -10.52 -32.88 -17.44
CA CYS A 189 -10.95 -33.60 -16.23
C CYS A 189 -12.31 -34.33 -16.36
N VAL A 190 -12.88 -34.42 -17.56
CA VAL A 190 -14.11 -35.20 -17.81
C VAL A 190 -13.79 -36.69 -17.89
N PHE A 191 -14.26 -37.49 -16.93
CA PHE A 191 -14.04 -38.94 -16.93
C PHE A 191 -14.84 -39.65 -18.04
N THR A 192 -14.19 -40.55 -18.76
CA THR A 192 -14.85 -41.47 -19.69
C THR A 192 -15.71 -42.48 -18.92
N ALA A 193 -16.63 -43.16 -19.62
CA ALA A 193 -17.46 -44.19 -18.99
C ALA A 193 -16.65 -45.31 -18.32
N ASP A 194 -15.50 -45.70 -18.91
CA ASP A 194 -14.65 -46.74 -18.34
C ASP A 194 -13.80 -46.24 -17.17
N GLU A 195 -13.32 -44.99 -17.21
CA GLU A 195 -12.69 -44.36 -16.04
C GLU A 195 -13.67 -44.24 -14.88
N GLN A 196 -14.93 -43.85 -15.17
CA GLN A 196 -15.98 -43.74 -14.17
C GLN A 196 -16.26 -45.08 -13.49
N LYS A 197 -16.35 -46.19 -14.24
CA LYS A 197 -16.51 -47.54 -13.67
C LYS A 197 -15.36 -47.90 -12.72
N LYS A 198 -14.12 -47.52 -13.07
CA LYS A 198 -12.92 -47.82 -12.26
C LYS A 198 -12.86 -47.02 -10.95
N ILE A 199 -13.46 -45.82 -10.89
CA ILE A 199 -13.51 -45.01 -9.66
C ILE A 199 -14.79 -45.19 -8.85
N SER A 200 -15.87 -45.68 -9.47
CA SER A 200 -17.13 -45.97 -8.78
C SER A 200 -17.16 -47.32 -8.07
N ASN A 201 -16.14 -48.17 -8.24
CA ASN A 201 -16.03 -49.43 -7.51
C ASN A 201 -15.62 -49.18 -6.05
N PRO A 202 -16.51 -49.36 -5.05
CA PRO A 202 -16.25 -49.02 -3.65
C PRO A 202 -15.16 -49.89 -3.00
N ASN A 203 -14.84 -51.04 -3.58
CA ASN A 203 -13.88 -51.99 -3.02
C ASN A 203 -12.47 -51.89 -3.66
N THR A 204 -12.35 -51.30 -4.85
CA THR A 204 -11.09 -51.25 -5.62
C THR A 204 -11.05 -50.03 -6.55
N ILE A 205 -10.81 -48.84 -6.01
CA ILE A 205 -10.54 -47.65 -6.83
C ILE A 205 -9.26 -47.91 -7.65
N ASN A 206 -9.36 -47.92 -8.98
CA ASN A 206 -8.22 -48.08 -9.87
C ASN A 206 -8.04 -46.86 -10.78
N ILE A 207 -7.12 -45.97 -10.40
CA ILE A 207 -6.82 -44.72 -11.10
C ILE A 207 -5.57 -44.80 -11.98
N THR A 208 -5.05 -46.02 -12.20
CA THR A 208 -3.86 -46.23 -13.04
C THR A 208 -4.10 -45.69 -14.44
N GLY A 209 -3.21 -44.81 -14.90
CA GLY A 209 -3.29 -44.15 -16.20
C GLY A 209 -4.07 -42.83 -16.22
N PHE A 210 -4.72 -42.43 -15.12
CA PHE A 210 -5.43 -41.14 -15.00
C PHE A 210 -5.37 -40.55 -13.58
N ALA A 211 -4.31 -40.86 -12.83
CA ALA A 211 -4.18 -40.48 -11.42
C ALA A 211 -4.11 -38.95 -11.23
N GLU A 212 -3.40 -38.22 -12.10
CA GLU A 212 -3.32 -36.75 -12.06
C GLU A 212 -4.69 -36.10 -12.28
N LYS A 213 -5.44 -36.59 -13.27
CA LYS A 213 -6.82 -36.18 -13.55
C LYS A 213 -7.71 -36.41 -12.33
N TYR A 214 -7.63 -37.60 -11.74
CA TYR A 214 -8.38 -37.95 -10.54
C TYR A 214 -8.01 -37.06 -9.34
N ALA A 215 -6.72 -36.84 -9.11
CA ALA A 215 -6.23 -36.02 -8.02
C ALA A 215 -6.67 -34.55 -8.16
N LEU A 216 -6.57 -33.96 -9.36
CA LEU A 216 -7.07 -32.60 -9.63
C LEU A 216 -8.54 -32.45 -9.22
N VAL A 217 -9.41 -33.36 -9.69
CA VAL A 217 -10.84 -33.31 -9.36
C VAL A 217 -11.07 -33.52 -7.85
N LYS A 218 -10.44 -34.53 -7.25
CA LYS A 218 -10.64 -34.84 -5.82
C LYS A 218 -10.12 -33.76 -4.88
N LEU A 219 -9.07 -33.06 -5.28
CA LEU A 219 -8.48 -31.96 -4.53
C LEU A 219 -9.06 -30.60 -4.94
N MET A 220 -10.19 -30.58 -5.66
CA MET A 220 -11.01 -29.40 -5.92
C MET A 220 -10.26 -28.25 -6.61
N TYR A 221 -9.48 -28.54 -7.66
CA TYR A 221 -8.70 -27.51 -8.36
C TYR A 221 -9.56 -26.29 -8.81
N ALA A 222 -10.79 -26.53 -9.30
CA ALA A 222 -11.68 -25.49 -9.81
C ALA A 222 -12.29 -24.61 -8.70
N PRO A 223 -12.89 -25.16 -7.61
CA PRO A 223 -13.32 -24.34 -6.48
C PRO A 223 -12.20 -23.50 -5.86
N VAL A 224 -10.99 -24.06 -5.71
CA VAL A 224 -9.82 -23.31 -5.20
C VAL A 224 -9.51 -22.13 -6.14
N ALA A 225 -9.41 -22.38 -7.45
CA ALA A 225 -9.14 -21.33 -8.43
C ALA A 225 -10.21 -20.23 -8.44
N SER A 226 -11.48 -20.59 -8.26
CA SER A 226 -12.60 -19.64 -8.17
C SER A 226 -12.43 -18.70 -6.97
N VAL A 227 -12.12 -19.23 -5.79
CA VAL A 227 -11.90 -18.40 -4.59
C VAL A 227 -10.71 -17.46 -4.78
N ILE A 228 -9.61 -17.96 -5.36
CA ILE A 228 -8.42 -17.15 -5.61
C ILE A 228 -8.69 -16.03 -6.60
N THR A 229 -9.36 -16.31 -7.71
CA THR A 229 -9.67 -15.30 -8.73
C THR A 229 -10.66 -14.26 -8.22
N GLU A 230 -11.68 -14.64 -7.45
CA GLU A 230 -12.62 -13.72 -6.81
C GLU A 230 -11.90 -12.74 -5.86
N ASN A 231 -11.05 -13.25 -4.98
CA ASN A 231 -10.31 -12.40 -4.02
C ASN A 231 -9.24 -11.55 -4.73
N SER A 232 -8.60 -12.10 -5.77
CA SER A 232 -7.66 -11.32 -6.61
C SER A 232 -8.38 -10.18 -7.32
N GLN A 233 -9.59 -10.42 -7.84
CA GLN A 233 -10.38 -9.38 -8.50
C GLN A 233 -10.83 -8.29 -7.53
N ALA A 234 -11.21 -8.67 -6.31
CA ALA A 234 -11.52 -7.70 -5.26
C ALA A 234 -10.32 -6.76 -4.99
N VAL A 235 -9.11 -7.31 -4.93
CA VAL A 235 -7.87 -6.51 -4.81
C VAL A 235 -7.65 -5.61 -6.02
N VAL A 236 -7.87 -6.08 -7.25
CA VAL A 236 -7.77 -5.23 -8.46
C VAL A 236 -8.70 -4.01 -8.36
N ASN A 237 -9.92 -4.21 -7.88
CA ASN A 237 -10.91 -3.14 -7.73
C ASN A 237 -10.53 -2.15 -6.62
N GLU A 238 -9.85 -2.60 -5.57
CA GLU A 238 -9.43 -1.78 -4.42
C GLU A 238 -8.10 -1.03 -4.66
N ILE A 239 -7.14 -1.65 -5.37
CA ILE A 239 -5.81 -1.08 -5.62
C ILE A 239 -5.89 0.21 -6.46
N GLY A 240 -6.78 0.27 -7.45
CA GLY A 240 -6.90 1.44 -8.34
C GLY A 240 -7.14 2.74 -7.55
N PRO A 241 -8.22 2.83 -6.75
CA PRO A 241 -8.46 3.94 -5.85
C PRO A 241 -7.32 4.22 -4.87
N ALA A 242 -6.71 3.17 -4.29
CA ALA A 242 -5.59 3.33 -3.36
C ALA A 242 -4.35 3.97 -4.02
N ILE A 243 -4.04 3.60 -5.27
CA ILE A 243 -2.96 4.23 -6.05
C ILE A 243 -3.27 5.71 -6.28
N THR A 244 -4.50 6.03 -6.71
CA THR A 244 -4.91 7.43 -6.96
C THR A 244 -4.77 8.27 -5.71
N GLU A 245 -5.29 7.81 -4.57
CA GLU A 245 -5.17 8.53 -3.30
C GLU A 245 -3.71 8.73 -2.90
N MET A 246 -2.86 7.70 -3.01
CA MET A 246 -1.44 7.83 -2.66
C MET A 246 -0.64 8.73 -3.61
N GLN A 247 -1.04 8.83 -4.89
CA GLN A 247 -0.45 9.77 -5.84
C GLN A 247 -0.84 11.22 -5.54
N GLU A 248 -2.08 11.44 -5.13
CA GLU A 248 -2.52 12.76 -4.63
C GLU A 248 -1.77 13.11 -3.34
N GLU A 249 -1.63 12.15 -2.43
CA GLU A 249 -0.88 12.32 -1.18
C GLU A 249 0.58 12.66 -1.45
N LEU A 250 1.24 11.95 -2.36
CA LEU A 250 2.59 12.26 -2.81
C LEU A 250 2.71 13.71 -3.33
N SER A 251 1.74 14.14 -4.15
CA SER A 251 1.72 15.51 -4.69
C SER A 251 1.53 16.58 -3.60
N ARG A 252 0.74 16.28 -2.56
CA ARG A 252 0.57 17.16 -1.40
C ARG A 252 1.88 17.30 -0.62
N TRP A 253 2.57 16.18 -0.35
CA TRP A 253 3.86 16.19 0.33
C TRP A 253 4.95 16.88 -0.49
N ASP A 254 4.96 16.71 -1.82
CA ASP A 254 5.87 17.44 -2.70
C ASP A 254 5.74 18.96 -2.56
N ASN A 255 4.50 19.47 -2.54
CA ASN A 255 4.25 20.90 -2.38
C ASN A 255 4.66 21.39 -0.98
N ILE A 256 4.33 20.64 0.06
CA ILE A 256 4.70 20.97 1.45
C ILE A 256 6.22 20.99 1.62
N THR A 257 6.93 19.98 1.13
CA THR A 257 8.39 19.91 1.19
C THR A 257 9.04 21.05 0.41
N LEU A 258 8.50 21.43 -0.75
CA LEU A 258 8.98 22.57 -1.54
C LEU A 258 8.84 23.88 -0.78
N ASP A 259 7.69 24.11 -0.16
CA ASP A 259 7.43 25.32 0.63
C ASP A 259 8.36 25.40 1.84
N LEU A 260 8.49 24.30 2.60
CA LEU A 260 9.38 24.24 3.77
C LEU A 260 10.85 24.44 3.38
N THR A 261 11.31 23.83 2.29
CA THR A 261 12.68 24.01 1.79
C THR A 261 12.91 25.44 1.31
N SER A 262 11.90 26.06 0.69
CA SER A 262 11.95 27.47 0.29
C SER A 262 12.09 28.36 1.52
N ILE A 263 11.31 28.13 2.57
CA ILE A 263 11.39 28.84 3.85
C ILE A 263 12.78 28.67 4.47
N LEU A 264 13.31 27.45 4.50
CA LEU A 264 14.64 27.17 5.03
C LEU A 264 15.73 27.94 4.25
N SER A 265 15.62 28.02 2.93
CA SER A 265 16.50 28.84 2.10
C SER A 265 16.39 30.34 2.43
N LEU A 266 15.17 30.84 2.67
CA LEU A 266 14.95 32.23 3.08
C LEU A 266 15.59 32.53 4.45
N ILE A 267 15.47 31.60 5.40
CA ILE A 267 16.10 31.72 6.73
C ILE A 267 17.62 31.72 6.60
N THR A 268 18.19 30.81 5.82
CA THR A 268 19.65 30.64 5.67
C THR A 268 20.34 31.85 5.03
N LYS A 269 19.64 32.59 4.17
CA LYS A 269 20.20 33.80 3.55
C LYS A 269 20.37 34.95 4.53
N GLU A 270 19.53 35.02 5.56
CA GLU A 270 19.53 36.07 6.60
C GLU A 270 19.50 37.53 6.06
N GLU A 271 19.12 37.74 4.79
CA GLU A 271 19.01 39.08 4.23
C GLU A 271 17.68 39.72 4.66
N ALA A 272 17.68 40.98 5.12
CA ALA A 272 16.48 41.65 5.60
C ALA A 272 15.31 41.65 4.59
N ALA A 273 15.61 41.83 3.29
CA ALA A 273 14.62 41.75 2.21
C ALA A 273 14.02 40.34 2.03
N THR A 274 14.80 39.31 2.36
CA THR A 274 14.41 37.90 2.31
C THR A 274 13.56 37.53 3.53
N VAL A 275 13.93 38.00 4.73
CA VAL A 275 13.14 37.80 5.97
C VAL A 275 11.80 38.55 5.91
N GLN A 276 11.71 39.66 5.16
CA GLN A 276 10.44 40.35 4.88
C GLN A 276 9.39 39.45 4.20
N ILE A 277 9.81 38.42 3.46
CA ILE A 277 8.89 37.46 2.85
C ILE A 277 8.28 36.56 3.93
N LEU A 278 9.10 36.06 4.86
CA LEU A 278 8.66 35.25 6.00
C LEU A 278 7.70 36.02 6.91
N ALA A 279 8.01 37.29 7.18
CA ALA A 279 7.18 38.18 8.01
C ALA A 279 5.79 38.48 7.42
N LYS A 280 5.53 38.15 6.16
CA LYS A 280 4.25 38.38 5.46
C LYS A 280 3.37 37.12 5.38
N LEU A 281 3.81 35.99 5.89
CA LEU A 281 3.01 34.77 5.93
C LEU A 281 1.75 34.98 6.79
N ASP A 282 0.62 34.36 6.39
CA ASP A 282 -0.66 34.51 7.10
C ASP A 282 -0.69 33.63 8.36
N ASN A 283 -0.22 34.24 9.44
CA ASN A 283 -0.12 33.64 10.77
C ASN A 283 -1.45 33.02 11.26
N ALA A 284 -2.59 33.69 11.07
CA ALA A 284 -3.86 33.21 11.63
C ALA A 284 -4.41 31.98 10.88
N GLN A 285 -4.24 31.96 9.56
CA GLN A 285 -4.69 30.82 8.76
C GLN A 285 -3.76 29.60 8.90
N ILE A 286 -2.45 29.84 9.05
CA ILE A 286 -1.47 28.78 9.39
C ILE A 286 -1.86 28.11 10.71
N LEU A 287 -2.10 28.92 11.75
CA LEU A 287 -2.53 28.47 13.08
C LEU A 287 -3.72 27.52 13.02
N GLN A 288 -4.82 28.01 12.43
CA GLN A 288 -6.08 27.28 12.40
C GLN A 288 -5.95 25.91 11.72
N LYS A 289 -5.16 25.84 10.63
CA LYS A 289 -5.02 24.61 9.85
C LYS A 289 -4.14 23.56 10.50
N TRP A 290 -3.12 23.97 11.25
CA TRP A 290 -2.28 23.02 12.00
C TRP A 290 -2.96 22.48 13.25
N GLN A 291 -3.67 23.34 14.01
CA GLN A 291 -4.50 22.89 15.12
C GLN A 291 -5.54 21.86 14.64
N GLU A 292 -6.25 22.20 13.56
CA GLU A 292 -7.25 21.31 12.96
C GLU A 292 -6.65 19.96 12.52
N LEU A 293 -5.44 19.95 11.96
CA LEU A 293 -4.74 18.71 11.60
C LEU A 293 -4.39 17.86 12.84
N GLY A 294 -3.83 18.48 13.88
CA GLY A 294 -3.49 17.80 15.14
C GLY A 294 -4.73 17.20 15.81
N ASP A 295 -5.81 17.97 15.90
CA ASP A 295 -7.08 17.54 16.49
C ASP A 295 -7.66 16.30 15.78
N ILE A 296 -7.63 16.28 14.43
CA ILE A 296 -8.10 15.14 13.63
C ILE A 296 -7.33 13.87 13.99
N VAL A 297 -6.00 13.97 14.06
CA VAL A 297 -5.15 12.81 14.32
C VAL A 297 -5.34 12.29 15.74
N ILE A 298 -5.37 13.18 16.74
CA ILE A 298 -5.60 12.81 18.15
C ILE A 298 -6.98 12.16 18.32
N GLN A 299 -8.02 12.67 17.67
CA GLN A 299 -9.35 12.08 17.73
C GLN A 299 -9.40 10.67 17.12
N ALA A 300 -8.71 10.46 15.99
CA ALA A 300 -8.67 9.17 15.30
C ALA A 300 -7.98 8.05 16.10
N GLU A 301 -7.15 8.38 17.08
CA GLU A 301 -6.48 7.40 17.96
C GLU A 301 -7.34 6.97 19.16
N ASN A 302 -8.33 7.78 19.51
CA ASN A 302 -9.22 7.55 20.64
C ASN A 302 -10.54 6.85 20.24
N SER A 303 -10.72 6.56 18.94
CA SER A 303 -11.89 5.92 18.33
C SER A 303 -11.57 4.53 17.81
#